data_AF-A0A958MQQ3-F1
#
_entry.id   AF-A0A958MQQ3-F1
#
_cell.length_a   1.000
_cell.length_b   1.000
_cell.length_c   1.000
_cell.angle_alpha   90.00
_cell.angle_beta   90.00
_cell.angle_gamma   90.00
#
_symmetry.space_group_name_H-M   'P 1'
#
loop_
_entity.id
_entity.type
_entity.pdbx_description
1 polymer ?
#
loop_
_entity_poly.entity_id
_entity_poly.type
_entity_poly.pdbx_seq_one_letter_code
_entity_poly.pdbx_strand_id
1 'polypeptide(L)'
;MFKKNIIKGRGAQKNVHNRFFELSHEQRDDFLEYCAKEGEEADKSKTLYLPVFPKTIVNKVASPDVGMAYSMNMYQGCEHGC
;
A
#
# COMPACT_ATOMS: atom_id res chain seq x y z
N MET A 1 -24.61 -8.22 -19.84
CA MET A 1 -23.62 -8.99 -20.65
C MET A 1 -22.23 -8.44 -20.34
N PHE A 2 -21.46 -9.10 -19.46
CA PHE A 2 -20.19 -8.54 -18.96
C PHE A 2 -18.99 -9.09 -19.74
N LYS A 3 -18.48 -8.33 -20.70
CA LYS A 3 -17.12 -8.54 -21.22
C LYS A 3 -16.15 -7.78 -20.31
N LYS A 4 -15.36 -8.51 -19.53
CA LYS A 4 -14.30 -7.90 -18.71
C LYS A 4 -13.10 -7.62 -19.62
N ASN A 5 -12.97 -6.38 -20.07
CA ASN A 5 -11.87 -5.90 -20.90
C ASN A 5 -10.58 -5.81 -20.07
N ILE A 6 -9.82 -6.91 -20.05
CA ILE A 6 -8.49 -6.97 -19.45
C ILE A 6 -7.48 -6.49 -20.50
N ILE A 7 -6.74 -5.41 -20.19
CA ILE A 7 -5.82 -4.76 -21.14
C ILE A 7 -4.45 -5.45 -21.06
N LYS A 8 -3.93 -5.90 -22.19
CA LYS A 8 -2.70 -6.71 -22.23
C LYS A 8 -1.45 -5.86 -21.97
N GLY A 9 -0.51 -6.39 -21.17
CA GLY A 9 0.79 -5.74 -20.85
C GLY A 9 0.85 -4.95 -19.54
N ARG A 10 -0.19 -4.97 -18.71
CA ARG A 10 -0.26 -4.21 -17.44
C ARG A 10 -0.60 -5.12 -16.25
N GLY A 11 -0.04 -4.81 -15.08
CA GLY A 11 -0.01 -5.61 -13.83
C GLY A 11 -1.36 -5.99 -13.21
N ALA A 12 -1.44 -6.14 -11.88
CA ALA A 12 -2.65 -6.62 -11.21
C ALA A 12 -3.89 -5.78 -11.59
N GLN A 13 -4.84 -6.39 -12.30
CA GLN A 13 -5.99 -5.69 -12.88
C GLN A 13 -7.19 -5.58 -11.94
N LYS A 14 -7.13 -6.27 -10.82
CA LYS A 14 -8.14 -6.24 -9.75
C LYS A 14 -7.40 -6.40 -8.44
N ASN A 15 -7.77 -5.59 -7.46
CA ASN A 15 -7.32 -5.77 -6.08
C ASN A 15 -8.36 -6.64 -5.36
N VAL A 16 -8.22 -7.96 -5.48
CA VAL A 16 -9.16 -8.92 -4.88
C VAL A 16 -8.62 -9.31 -3.52
N HIS A 17 -9.47 -9.16 -2.49
CA HIS A 17 -9.11 -9.58 -1.15
C HIS A 17 -8.86 -11.09 -1.07
N ASN A 18 -7.85 -11.50 -0.29
CA ASN A 18 -7.50 -12.90 -0.15
C ASN A 18 -8.52 -13.60 0.77
N ARG A 19 -9.19 -14.63 0.25
CA ARG A 19 -10.24 -15.38 0.96
C ARG A 19 -9.73 -16.09 2.23
N PHE A 20 -8.46 -16.44 2.29
CA PHE A 20 -7.88 -17.16 3.42
C PHE A 20 -7.14 -16.25 4.40
N PHE A 21 -7.13 -14.94 4.15
CA PHE A 21 -6.56 -14.01 5.10
C PHE A 21 -7.50 -13.92 6.30
N GLU A 22 -6.93 -14.01 7.50
CA GLU A 22 -7.69 -13.98 8.75
C GLU A 22 -8.42 -12.64 8.94
N LEU A 23 -7.80 -11.56 8.47
CA LEU A 23 -8.34 -10.20 8.55
C LEU A 23 -8.96 -9.80 7.22
N SER A 24 -10.15 -9.20 7.25
CA SER A 24 -10.77 -8.59 6.08
C SER A 24 -11.28 -7.20 6.41
N HIS A 25 -11.26 -6.35 5.40
CA HIS A 25 -11.77 -4.98 5.51
C HIS A 25 -13.11 -4.93 4.77
N GLU A 26 -14.16 -4.59 5.49
CA GLU A 26 -15.51 -4.41 4.96
C GLU A 26 -16.10 -3.11 5.50
N GLN A 27 -16.76 -2.36 4.63
CA GLN A 27 -17.52 -1.20 5.04
C GLN A 27 -18.92 -1.65 5.45
N ARG A 28 -19.29 -1.40 6.70
CA ARG A 28 -20.58 -1.81 7.28
C ARG A 28 -21.61 -0.69 7.22
N ASP A 29 -22.88 -1.06 7.10
CA ASP A 29 -24.00 -0.12 7.07
C ASP A 29 -24.10 0.68 8.38
N ASP A 30 -23.84 0.05 9.52
CA ASP A 30 -23.88 0.70 10.84
C ASP A 30 -22.87 1.88 10.93
N PHE A 31 -21.71 1.74 10.28
CA PHE A 31 -20.69 2.79 10.21
C PHE A 31 -21.11 3.94 9.29
N LEU A 32 -21.75 3.61 8.17
CA LEU A 32 -22.30 4.61 7.25
C LEU A 32 -23.40 5.44 7.91
N GLU A 33 -24.27 4.80 8.69
CA GLU A 33 -25.32 5.48 9.46
C GLU A 33 -24.73 6.40 10.53
N TYR A 34 -23.68 5.97 11.22
CA TYR A 34 -22.94 6.79 12.18
C TYR A 34 -22.35 8.04 11.51
N CYS A 35 -21.61 7.88 10.41
CA CYS A 35 -21.04 9.01 9.67
C CYS A 35 -22.14 10.00 9.23
N ALA A 36 -23.27 9.51 8.73
CA ALA A 36 -24.40 10.36 8.33
C ALA A 36 -25.01 11.16 9.50
N LYS A 37 -25.08 10.58 10.70
CA LYS A 37 -25.60 11.25 11.91
C LYS A 37 -24.65 12.34 12.43
N GLU A 38 -23.35 12.06 12.41
CA GLU A 38 -22.33 13.00 12.86
C GLU A 38 -21.98 14.07 11.82
N GLY A 39 -22.56 13.96 10.61
CA GLY A 39 -22.27 14.87 9.50
C GLY A 39 -20.88 14.64 8.88
N GLU A 40 -20.29 13.47 9.11
CA GLU A 40 -19.01 13.06 8.54
C GLU A 40 -19.22 12.32 7.21
N GLU A 41 -18.34 12.55 6.24
CA GLU A 41 -18.30 11.72 5.05
C GLU A 41 -17.48 10.45 5.32
N ALA A 42 -18.05 9.29 5.00
CA ALA A 42 -17.32 8.02 5.10
C ALA A 42 -16.06 8.07 4.23
N ASP A 43 -14.91 7.73 4.84
CA ASP A 43 -13.62 7.85 4.17
C ASP A 43 -13.55 6.97 2.92
N LYS A 44 -13.14 7.61 1.82
CA LYS A 44 -12.84 6.88 0.58
C LYS A 44 -11.39 6.48 0.74
N SER A 45 -11.15 5.20 1.09
CA SER A 45 -9.82 4.60 1.21
C SER A 45 -9.03 4.72 -0.09
N LYS A 46 -8.50 5.93 -0.35
CA LYS A 46 -7.76 6.28 -1.54
C LYS A 46 -6.30 6.06 -1.21
N THR A 47 -5.63 5.29 -2.06
CA THR A 47 -4.18 5.19 -2.03
C THR A 47 -3.58 6.60 -2.16
N LEU A 48 -2.80 7.00 -1.16
CA LEU A 48 -2.07 8.25 -1.18
C LEU A 48 -0.71 7.98 -1.84
N TYR A 49 -0.37 8.77 -2.86
CA TYR A 49 0.96 8.74 -3.46
C TYR A 49 1.81 9.84 -2.81
N LEU A 50 2.75 9.44 -1.96
CA LEU A 50 3.68 10.36 -1.33
C LEU A 50 4.93 10.48 -2.22
N PRO A 51 5.21 11.66 -2.81
CA PRO A 51 6.43 11.86 -3.57
C PRO A 51 7.63 11.85 -2.61
N VAL A 52 8.50 10.86 -2.75
CA VAL A 52 9.76 10.76 -2.01
C VAL A 52 10.92 11.05 -2.96
N PHE A 53 11.92 11.79 -2.47
CA PHE A 53 13.14 12.11 -3.21
C PHE A 53 14.37 11.44 -2.57
N PRO A 54 14.47 10.10 -2.61
CA PRO A 54 15.64 9.42 -2.08
C PRO A 54 16.87 9.78 -2.92
N LYS A 55 17.98 10.13 -2.25
CA LYS A 55 19.25 10.41 -2.94
C LYS A 55 19.80 9.16 -3.65
N THR A 56 19.70 7.99 -3.00
CA THR A 56 20.11 6.68 -3.53
C THR A 56 19.33 5.55 -2.85
N ILE A 57 19.10 4.43 -3.55
CA ILE A 57 18.57 3.16 -2.98
C ILE A 57 19.64 2.34 -2.24
N VAL A 58 20.91 2.66 -2.50
CA VAL A 58 22.07 2.00 -1.91
C VAL A 58 22.65 2.89 -0.82
N ASN A 59 22.90 2.29 0.34
CA ASN A 59 23.48 2.91 1.52
C ASN A 59 24.90 2.39 1.74
N LYS A 60 25.82 3.27 2.17
CA LYS A 60 27.15 2.86 2.62
C LYS A 60 27.07 2.32 4.03
N VAL A 61 27.67 1.15 4.27
CA VAL A 61 27.73 0.54 5.60
C VAL A 61 29.14 0.76 6.14
N ALA A 62 29.25 1.56 7.20
CA ALA A 62 30.52 1.85 7.89
C ALA A 62 30.70 1.04 9.18
N SER A 63 29.82 0.07 9.43
CA SER A 63 29.87 -0.73 10.65
C SER A 63 31.07 -1.67 10.62
N PRO A 64 31.91 -1.69 11.67
CA PRO A 64 33.00 -2.66 11.79
C PRO A 64 32.50 -4.10 11.97
N ASP A 65 31.24 -4.27 12.37
CA ASP A 65 30.64 -5.58 12.67
C ASP A 65 30.01 -6.24 11.44
N VAL A 66 29.76 -5.47 10.38
CA VAL A 66 29.09 -5.95 9.17
C VAL A 66 30.06 -5.86 8.00
N GLY A 67 30.56 -7.00 7.53
CA GLY A 67 31.61 -7.09 6.51
C GLY A 67 31.24 -6.64 5.09
N MET A 68 30.08 -6.01 4.87
CA MET A 68 29.65 -5.50 3.57
C MET A 68 29.85 -3.99 3.50
N ALA A 69 30.35 -3.48 2.37
CA ALA A 69 30.59 -2.04 2.17
C ALA A 69 29.31 -1.26 1.82
N TYR A 70 28.30 -1.95 1.28
CA TYR A 70 27.06 -1.35 0.80
C TYR A 70 25.86 -2.24 1.14
N SER A 71 24.74 -1.61 1.47
CA SER A 71 23.43 -2.25 1.65
C SER A 71 22.41 -1.61 0.70
N MET A 72 21.36 -2.36 0.36
CA MET A 72 20.27 -1.89 -0.50
C MET A 72 18.96 -2.00 0.27
N ASN A 73 18.19 -0.91 0.34
CA ASN A 73 16.87 -0.92 0.96
C ASN A 73 15.78 -0.81 -0.11
N MET A 74 15.22 -1.95 -0.52
CA MET A 74 14.10 -2.00 -1.48
C MET A 74 12.82 -1.33 -0.95
N TYR A 75 12.74 -1.09 0.35
CA TYR A 75 11.61 -0.45 1.01
C TYR A 75 11.82 1.03 1.27
N GLN A 76 12.92 1.64 0.79
CA GLN A 76 13.16 3.07 0.99
C GLN A 76 12.17 3.88 0.14
N GLY A 77 11.00 4.17 0.74
CA GLY A 77 9.82 4.73 0.07
C GLY A 77 8.54 3.89 0.23
N CYS A 78 8.59 2.76 0.93
CA CYS A 78 7.42 1.99 1.36
C CYS A 78 7.03 2.43 2.77
N GLU A 79 5.73 2.48 3.08
CA GLU A 79 5.19 2.81 4.41
C GLU A 79 5.65 1.83 5.51
N HIS A 80 6.16 0.67 5.09
CA HIS A 80 6.73 -0.37 5.96
C HIS A 80 8.26 -0.28 6.10
N GLY A 81 8.91 0.61 5.36
CA GLY A 81 10.35 0.86 5.43
C GLY A 81 10.65 1.94 6.46
N CYS A 82 10.46 1.63 7.74
CA CYS A 82 11.05 2.39 8.84
C CYS A 82 12.55 2.10 8.96
#